data_AF-A0A2C6KN66-F1
#
_entry.id   AF-A0A2C6KN66-F1
#
_cell.length_a   1.000
_cell.length_b   1.000
_cell.length_c   1.000
_cell.angle_alpha   90.00
_cell.angle_beta   90.00
_cell.angle_gamma   90.00
#
_symmetry.space_group_name_H-M   'P 1'
#
loop_
_entity.id
_entity.type
_entity.pdbx_description
1 polymer ?
#
loop_
_entity_poly.entity_id
_entity_poly.type
_entity_poly.pdbx_seq_one_letter_code
_entity_poly.pdbx_strand_id
1 'polypeptide(L)'
;MRPLPEQTPTKLIPVEPCEEVRLAMLGILGALLERCSDAAILEYLDAITGILRAGTMDQCASIQVTACVHLCKFCEHHSENLLHFTEPIARSLLSCLVHPHAKVSPAPPRAFAWNKIVGFWLYITGRSSGDSSVASKLKSCCESASFCQHGTSFVTSLQVKIHGTRTLTAVLKCGLYKYNSSVVQTLVGWQDPNVVPIKAFYEPCSTHNYFARLMVDTAPVVRMFFYETLVFWIHHLGDKGDYESWIFPYLLSGLFDENQSIQKLVYWLIEKCGENYEQDREKEIRDLRQLNFQQPWTYEGKASIPFPVGGRLPEPPIRQCTTMEGRFDPLDLEFAQEYETQTSSLAEDGSPRSLQQLVGPLHDVFKKHLGRPRLGSRCWVRTNFRRYATGMLKEIMDFKEVTSEKSARLLVVSLAYVEDAATEWLDGIVRLCVSLYSKEPPPLALLRIYDDALTM
;
A
#
# COMPACT_ATOMS: atom_id res chain seq x y z
N MET A 1 -24.42 -5.50 8.58
CA MET A 1 -23.12 -6.21 8.54
C MET A 1 -21.98 -5.19 8.46
N ARG A 2 -21.63 -4.54 9.58
CA ARG A 2 -20.37 -3.79 9.73
C ARG A 2 -19.49 -4.63 10.64
N PRO A 3 -18.37 -5.20 10.17
CA PRO A 3 -17.41 -5.81 11.09
C PRO A 3 -16.87 -4.72 12.01
N LEU A 4 -16.75 -5.05 13.29
CA LEU A 4 -16.18 -4.16 14.29
C LEU A 4 -14.69 -3.93 13.98
N PRO A 5 -14.11 -2.77 14.34
CA PRO A 5 -12.71 -2.43 14.01
C PRO A 5 -11.67 -3.49 14.42
N GLU A 6 -11.97 -4.29 15.43
CA GLU A 6 -11.09 -5.28 16.06
C GLU A 6 -11.31 -6.70 15.52
N GLN A 7 -12.33 -6.91 14.69
CA GLN A 7 -12.64 -8.23 14.14
C GLN A 7 -11.69 -8.58 12.99
N THR A 8 -11.25 -9.84 12.96
CA THR A 8 -10.54 -10.41 11.80
C THR A 8 -11.35 -10.18 10.53
N PRO A 9 -10.70 -9.98 9.37
CA PRO A 9 -11.41 -9.88 8.11
C PRO A 9 -12.26 -11.12 7.90
N THR A 10 -13.58 -10.94 8.03
CA THR A 10 -14.50 -12.07 8.07
C THR A 10 -14.92 -12.33 6.63
N LYS A 11 -14.55 -13.49 6.09
CA LYS A 11 -15.16 -13.97 4.85
C LYS A 11 -16.64 -14.17 5.10
N LEU A 12 -17.48 -13.58 4.27
CA LEU A 12 -18.92 -13.73 4.39
C LEU A 12 -19.29 -15.17 4.01
N ILE A 13 -20.23 -15.78 4.74
CA ILE A 13 -20.94 -16.96 4.25
C ILE A 13 -22.02 -16.45 3.30
N PRO A 14 -21.90 -16.69 1.98
CA PRO A 14 -22.85 -16.18 1.03
C PRO A 14 -24.21 -16.88 1.18
N VAL A 15 -25.29 -16.11 1.01
CA VAL A 15 -26.65 -16.68 0.97
C VAL A 15 -26.84 -17.52 -0.28
N GLU A 16 -26.31 -17.07 -1.42
CA GLU A 16 -26.29 -17.83 -2.67
C GLU A 16 -25.04 -18.73 -2.70
N PRO A 17 -25.20 -20.07 -2.68
CA PRO A 17 -24.05 -20.97 -2.65
C PRO A 17 -23.30 -21.03 -3.98
N CYS A 18 -23.96 -20.74 -5.11
CA CYS A 18 -23.38 -20.83 -6.45
C CYS A 18 -22.50 -19.61 -6.74
N GLU A 19 -21.19 -19.81 -6.89
CA GLU A 19 -20.24 -18.72 -7.17
C GLU A 19 -20.46 -18.07 -8.54
N GLU A 20 -20.91 -18.84 -9.52
CA GLU A 20 -21.19 -18.39 -10.88
C GLU A 20 -22.38 -17.44 -10.93
N VAL A 21 -23.42 -17.74 -10.13
CA VAL A 21 -24.59 -16.87 -10.01
C VAL A 21 -24.18 -15.56 -9.33
N ARG A 22 -23.38 -15.62 -8.27
CA ARG A 22 -22.87 -14.41 -7.60
C ARG A 22 -21.99 -13.55 -8.51
N LEU A 23 -21.12 -14.18 -9.31
CA LEU A 23 -20.30 -13.47 -10.29
C LEU A 23 -21.17 -12.83 -11.39
N ALA A 24 -22.18 -13.55 -11.89
CA ALA A 24 -23.13 -13.01 -12.86
C ALA A 24 -23.95 -11.83 -12.30
N MET A 25 -24.37 -11.91 -11.03
CA MET A 25 -25.07 -10.82 -10.35
C MET A 25 -24.20 -9.57 -10.24
N LEU A 26 -22.91 -9.72 -9.90
CA LEU A 26 -21.96 -8.60 -9.92
C LEU A 26 -21.75 -8.05 -11.33
N GLY A 27 -21.72 -8.92 -12.34
CA GLY A 27 -21.68 -8.52 -13.74
C GLY A 27 -22.84 -7.63 -14.16
N ILE A 28 -24.06 -8.03 -13.79
CA ILE A 28 -25.27 -7.23 -14.03
C ILE A 28 -25.16 -5.90 -13.28
N LEU A 29 -24.71 -5.90 -12.03
CA LEU A 29 -24.50 -4.67 -11.27
C LEU A 29 -23.49 -3.75 -11.97
N GLY A 30 -22.36 -4.28 -12.43
CA GLY A 30 -21.37 -3.53 -13.20
C GLY A 30 -21.97 -2.89 -14.46
N ALA A 31 -22.74 -3.66 -15.23
CA ALA A 31 -23.42 -3.15 -16.41
C ALA A 31 -24.49 -2.08 -16.08
N LEU A 32 -25.15 -2.16 -14.92
CA LEU A 32 -26.07 -1.13 -14.45
C LEU A 32 -25.33 0.16 -14.09
N LEU A 33 -24.19 0.05 -13.40
CA LEU A 33 -23.36 1.20 -13.03
C LEU A 33 -22.84 1.94 -14.27
N GLU A 34 -22.52 1.23 -15.36
CA GLU A 34 -22.01 1.84 -16.59
C GLU A 34 -23.10 2.44 -17.49
N ARG A 35 -24.36 1.99 -17.37
CA ARG A 35 -25.45 2.35 -18.30
C ARG A 35 -26.52 3.25 -17.73
N CYS A 36 -26.66 3.29 -16.40
CA CYS A 36 -27.65 4.13 -15.73
C CYS A 36 -27.13 5.56 -15.56
N SER A 37 -28.04 6.53 -15.40
CA SER A 37 -27.68 7.89 -15.03
C SER A 37 -27.28 7.97 -13.55
N ASP A 38 -26.41 8.91 -13.21
CA ASP A 38 -25.95 9.13 -11.83
C ASP A 38 -27.13 9.32 -10.87
N ALA A 39 -28.16 10.07 -11.28
CA ALA A 39 -29.37 10.28 -10.46
C ALA A 39 -30.06 8.96 -10.09
N ALA A 40 -30.20 8.04 -11.04
CA ALA A 40 -30.80 6.73 -10.79
C ALA A 40 -29.90 5.87 -9.89
N ILE A 41 -28.58 5.95 -10.03
CA ILE A 41 -27.63 5.21 -9.18
C ILE A 41 -27.69 5.72 -7.74
N LEU A 42 -27.75 7.03 -7.54
CA LEU A 42 -27.79 7.65 -6.21
C LEU A 42 -29.03 7.28 -5.39
N GLU A 43 -30.17 7.00 -6.02
CA GLU A 43 -31.36 6.49 -5.34
C GLU A 43 -31.14 5.12 -4.67
N TYR A 44 -30.20 4.32 -5.20
CA TYR A 44 -29.88 2.97 -4.70
C TYR A 44 -28.49 2.89 -4.06
N LEU A 45 -27.89 4.03 -3.67
CA LEU A 45 -26.52 4.13 -3.17
C LEU A 45 -26.22 3.13 -2.04
N ASP A 46 -27.12 3.02 -1.06
CA ASP A 46 -26.99 2.09 0.08
C ASP A 46 -26.97 0.63 -0.36
N ALA A 47 -27.89 0.26 -1.25
CA ALA A 47 -28.03 -1.11 -1.74
C ALA A 47 -26.82 -1.53 -2.59
N ILE A 48 -26.40 -0.66 -3.51
CA ILE A 48 -25.23 -0.86 -4.37
C ILE A 48 -23.98 -1.01 -3.51
N THR A 49 -23.77 -0.09 -2.57
CA THR A 49 -22.63 -0.14 -1.63
C THR A 49 -22.67 -1.42 -0.80
N GLY A 50 -23.85 -1.85 -0.35
CA GLY A 50 -24.04 -3.10 0.38
C GLY A 50 -23.64 -4.33 -0.43
N ILE A 51 -24.06 -4.42 -1.69
CA ILE A 51 -23.74 -5.54 -2.59
C ILE A 51 -22.24 -5.58 -2.90
N LEU A 52 -21.65 -4.44 -3.25
CA LEU A 52 -20.22 -4.35 -3.56
C LEU A 52 -19.36 -4.73 -2.35
N ARG A 53 -19.71 -4.24 -1.15
CA ARG A 53 -19.03 -4.64 0.10
C ARG A 53 -19.17 -6.13 0.41
N ALA A 54 -20.32 -6.74 0.11
CA ALA A 54 -20.49 -8.18 0.28
C ALA A 54 -19.60 -8.96 -0.70
N GLY A 55 -19.49 -8.49 -1.95
CA GLY A 55 -18.62 -9.09 -2.98
C GLY A 55 -17.12 -8.98 -2.66
N THR A 56 -16.66 -7.92 -2.00
CA THR A 56 -15.24 -7.83 -1.59
C THR A 56 -14.89 -8.79 -0.45
N MET A 57 -15.87 -9.19 0.37
CA MET A 57 -15.70 -10.15 1.47
C MET A 57 -16.00 -11.60 1.05
N ASP A 58 -16.06 -11.87 -0.25
CA ASP A 58 -16.40 -13.18 -0.78
C ASP A 58 -15.35 -14.26 -0.46
N GLN A 59 -15.77 -15.52 -0.48
CA GLN A 59 -14.87 -16.66 -0.34
C GLN A 59 -14.07 -16.91 -1.63
N CYS A 60 -14.64 -16.57 -2.79
CA CYS A 60 -14.05 -16.79 -4.11
C CYS A 60 -13.26 -15.56 -4.58
N ALA A 61 -11.99 -15.76 -4.94
CA ALA A 61 -11.06 -14.68 -5.31
C ALA A 61 -11.48 -13.93 -6.58
N SER A 62 -12.11 -14.60 -7.56
CA SER A 62 -12.60 -13.96 -8.78
C SER A 62 -13.70 -12.95 -8.48
N ILE A 63 -14.65 -13.33 -7.61
CA ILE A 63 -15.71 -12.45 -7.14
C ILE A 63 -15.12 -11.24 -6.39
N GLN A 64 -14.13 -11.45 -5.52
CA GLN A 64 -13.47 -10.35 -4.82
C GLN A 64 -12.81 -9.36 -5.79
N VAL A 65 -12.07 -9.85 -6.79
CA VAL A 65 -11.44 -8.98 -7.79
C VAL A 65 -12.49 -8.21 -8.60
N THR A 66 -13.52 -8.89 -9.11
CA THR A 66 -14.60 -8.23 -9.87
C THR A 66 -15.33 -7.19 -9.01
N ALA A 67 -15.64 -7.50 -7.75
CA ALA A 67 -16.24 -6.57 -6.82
C ALA A 67 -15.32 -5.36 -6.53
N CYS A 68 -14.02 -5.58 -6.32
CA CYS A 68 -13.04 -4.51 -6.15
C CYS A 68 -12.96 -3.60 -7.38
N VAL A 69 -13.00 -4.14 -8.60
CA VAL A 69 -13.01 -3.36 -9.85
C VAL A 69 -14.25 -2.48 -9.92
N HIS A 70 -15.44 -3.05 -9.76
CA HIS A 70 -16.68 -2.26 -9.79
C HIS A 70 -16.76 -1.24 -8.66
N LEU A 71 -16.31 -1.59 -7.47
CA LEU A 71 -16.26 -0.68 -6.32
C LEU A 71 -15.26 0.46 -6.53
N CYS A 72 -14.11 0.19 -7.15
CA CYS A 72 -13.13 1.22 -7.49
C CYS A 72 -13.75 2.24 -8.45
N LYS A 73 -14.34 1.76 -9.56
CA LYS A 73 -15.03 2.61 -10.53
C LYS A 73 -16.17 3.40 -9.85
N PHE A 74 -16.99 2.75 -9.04
CA PHE A 74 -18.09 3.39 -8.31
C PHE A 74 -17.62 4.51 -7.36
N CYS A 75 -16.53 4.28 -6.61
CA CYS A 75 -15.94 5.29 -5.74
C CYS A 75 -15.34 6.48 -6.51
N GLU A 76 -14.76 6.24 -7.68
CA GLU A 76 -14.18 7.28 -8.53
C GLU A 76 -15.28 8.18 -9.15
N HIS A 77 -16.41 7.61 -9.57
CA HIS A 77 -17.50 8.36 -10.20
C HIS A 77 -18.40 9.10 -9.20
N HIS A 78 -18.61 8.54 -7.99
CA HIS A 78 -19.54 9.10 -6.99
C HIS A 78 -18.83 9.49 -5.68
N SER A 79 -17.59 9.96 -5.78
CA SER A 79 -16.72 10.25 -4.63
C SER A 79 -17.35 11.21 -3.61
N GLU A 80 -18.07 12.23 -4.07
CA GLU A 80 -18.71 13.24 -3.22
C GLU A 80 -19.85 12.69 -2.36
N ASN A 81 -20.56 11.66 -2.84
CA ASN A 81 -21.71 11.07 -2.14
C ASN A 81 -21.33 9.96 -1.17
N LEU A 82 -20.09 9.48 -1.22
CA LEU A 82 -19.67 8.26 -0.51
C LEU A 82 -18.94 8.50 0.82
N LEU A 83 -18.86 9.75 1.29
CA LEU A 83 -18.14 10.12 2.51
C LEU A 83 -18.53 9.27 3.73
N HIS A 84 -19.82 8.99 3.94
CA HIS A 84 -20.29 8.21 5.10
C HIS A 84 -20.08 6.70 4.98
N PHE A 85 -19.64 6.24 3.79
CA PHE A 85 -19.38 4.83 3.50
C PHE A 85 -17.88 4.50 3.53
N THR A 86 -16.99 5.49 3.57
CA THR A 86 -15.53 5.30 3.54
C THR A 86 -15.06 4.22 4.52
N GLU A 87 -15.41 4.36 5.80
CA GLU A 87 -14.99 3.42 6.84
C GLU A 87 -15.65 2.02 6.69
N PRO A 88 -16.98 1.88 6.49
CA PRO A 88 -17.60 0.59 6.19
C PRO A 88 -17.07 -0.13 4.94
N ILE A 89 -16.75 0.62 3.88
CA ILE A 89 -16.19 0.07 2.64
C ILE A 89 -14.74 -0.35 2.89
N ALA A 90 -13.90 0.52 3.47
CA ALA A 90 -12.52 0.19 3.77
C ALA A 90 -12.40 -1.07 4.63
N ARG A 91 -13.27 -1.25 5.63
CA ARG A 91 -13.30 -2.47 6.44
C ARG A 91 -13.62 -3.75 5.65
N SER A 92 -14.48 -3.66 4.62
CA SER A 92 -14.79 -4.82 3.78
C SER A 92 -13.58 -5.27 2.95
N LEU A 93 -12.70 -4.33 2.60
CA LEU A 93 -11.49 -4.58 1.80
C LEU A 93 -10.34 -5.21 2.60
N LEU A 94 -10.39 -5.19 3.93
CA LEU A 94 -9.34 -5.77 4.78
C LEU A 94 -9.09 -7.24 4.44
N SER A 95 -10.13 -7.99 4.03
CA SER A 95 -10.03 -9.40 3.64
C SER A 95 -9.23 -9.60 2.35
N CYS A 96 -9.26 -8.63 1.45
CA CYS A 96 -8.48 -8.64 0.22
C CYS A 96 -6.99 -8.42 0.50
N LEU A 97 -6.66 -7.54 1.47
CA LEU A 97 -5.28 -7.18 1.81
C LEU A 97 -4.49 -8.33 2.45
N VAL A 98 -5.17 -9.18 3.21
CA VAL A 98 -4.57 -10.36 3.87
C VAL A 98 -5.01 -11.67 3.24
N HIS A 99 -5.41 -11.63 1.97
CA HIS A 99 -5.83 -12.83 1.27
C HIS A 99 -4.72 -13.90 1.35
N PRO A 100 -5.01 -15.13 1.83
CA PRO A 100 -4.00 -16.18 1.92
C PRO A 100 -3.57 -16.61 0.53
N HIS A 101 -2.40 -17.25 0.39
CA HIS A 101 -2.03 -17.88 -0.87
C HIS A 101 -3.17 -18.83 -1.30
N ALA A 102 -3.83 -18.49 -2.40
CA ALA A 102 -5.02 -19.19 -2.84
C ALA A 102 -4.63 -20.62 -3.23
N LYS A 103 -5.34 -21.63 -2.70
CA LYS A 103 -5.40 -22.92 -3.36
C LYS A 103 -6.19 -22.72 -4.65
N VAL A 104 -5.58 -23.13 -5.76
CA VAL A 104 -6.13 -23.05 -7.11
C VAL A 104 -7.54 -23.67 -7.11
N SER A 105 -8.57 -22.85 -7.32
CA SER A 105 -9.92 -23.36 -7.63
C SER A 105 -10.13 -23.22 -9.13
N PRO A 106 -10.37 -24.31 -9.87
CA PRO A 106 -10.69 -24.23 -11.29
C PRO A 106 -12.02 -23.48 -11.47
N ALA A 107 -12.04 -22.51 -12.39
CA ALA A 107 -13.28 -21.85 -12.78
C ALA A 107 -14.25 -22.89 -13.37
N PRO A 108 -15.51 -22.98 -12.88
CA PRO A 108 -16.46 -23.98 -13.33
C PRO A 108 -17.09 -23.64 -14.71
N PRO A 109 -17.64 -24.64 -15.43
CA PRO A 109 -18.06 -24.52 -16.83
C PRO A 109 -19.32 -23.65 -17.05
N ARG A 110 -19.28 -22.91 -18.17
CA ARG A 110 -20.16 -21.81 -18.64
C ARG A 110 -21.68 -22.09 -18.77
N ALA A 111 -22.18 -23.29 -18.50
CA ALA A 111 -23.46 -23.74 -19.07
C ALA A 111 -24.70 -23.68 -18.16
N PHE A 112 -24.60 -23.35 -16.86
CA PHE A 112 -25.69 -23.67 -15.91
C PHE A 112 -26.48 -22.50 -15.30
N ALA A 113 -26.13 -21.23 -15.54
CA ALA A 113 -26.62 -20.13 -14.68
C ALA A 113 -27.80 -19.29 -15.22
N TRP A 114 -28.13 -19.32 -16.52
CA TRP A 114 -29.03 -18.31 -17.12
C TRP A 114 -30.46 -18.32 -16.55
N ASN A 115 -31.05 -19.51 -16.37
CA ASN A 115 -32.41 -19.65 -15.84
C ASN A 115 -32.53 -19.18 -14.38
N LYS A 116 -31.46 -19.31 -13.58
CA LYS A 116 -31.43 -18.82 -12.19
C LYS A 116 -31.27 -17.30 -12.12
N ILE A 117 -30.45 -16.72 -13.00
CA ILE A 117 -30.23 -15.27 -13.07
C ILE A 117 -31.52 -14.53 -13.43
N VAL A 118 -32.25 -15.02 -14.44
CA VAL A 118 -33.55 -14.45 -14.84
C VAL A 118 -34.58 -14.58 -13.71
N GLY A 119 -34.63 -15.73 -13.04
CA GLY A 119 -35.51 -15.94 -11.88
C GLY A 119 -35.21 -15.01 -10.70
N PHE A 120 -33.93 -14.78 -10.41
CA PHE A 120 -33.48 -13.90 -9.33
C PHE A 120 -33.77 -12.41 -9.63
N TRP A 121 -33.59 -11.98 -10.88
CA TRP A 121 -33.93 -10.61 -11.29
C TRP A 121 -35.45 -10.34 -11.24
N LEU A 122 -36.27 -11.31 -11.66
CA LEU A 122 -37.74 -11.24 -11.51
C LEU A 122 -38.15 -11.16 -10.03
N TYR A 123 -37.44 -11.88 -9.16
CA TYR A 123 -37.65 -11.85 -7.71
C TYR A 123 -37.30 -10.49 -7.08
N ILE A 124 -36.15 -9.90 -7.43
CA ILE A 124 -35.73 -8.58 -6.90
C ILE A 124 -36.62 -7.44 -7.40
N THR A 125 -37.03 -7.48 -8.67
CA THR A 125 -37.79 -6.37 -9.28
C THR A 125 -39.31 -6.46 -9.06
N GLY A 126 -39.80 -7.55 -8.45
CA GLY A 126 -41.23 -7.76 -8.19
C GLY A 126 -42.10 -7.86 -9.44
N ARG A 127 -41.50 -8.06 -10.63
CA ARG A 127 -42.23 -8.13 -11.92
C ARG A 127 -42.63 -9.57 -12.26
N SER A 128 -43.84 -9.74 -12.79
CA SER A 128 -44.30 -11.04 -13.29
C SER A 128 -43.61 -11.42 -14.60
N SER A 129 -43.54 -12.71 -14.89
CA SER A 129 -42.85 -13.34 -16.02
C SER A 129 -43.34 -12.94 -17.44
N GLY A 130 -44.28 -12.00 -17.55
CA GLY A 130 -44.90 -11.58 -18.82
C GLY A 130 -44.21 -10.43 -19.56
N ASP A 131 -43.25 -9.74 -18.93
CA ASP A 131 -42.65 -8.50 -19.47
C ASP A 131 -41.46 -8.81 -20.42
N SER A 132 -41.78 -9.45 -21.56
CA SER A 132 -40.82 -9.92 -22.58
C SER A 132 -39.89 -8.85 -23.16
N SER A 133 -40.27 -7.56 -23.06
CA SER A 133 -39.50 -6.40 -23.51
C SER A 133 -38.27 -6.09 -22.63
N VAL A 134 -38.37 -6.30 -21.31
CA VAL A 134 -37.25 -6.03 -20.39
C VAL A 134 -36.29 -7.21 -20.32
N ALA A 135 -36.83 -8.44 -20.33
CA ALA A 135 -36.02 -9.66 -20.43
C ALA A 135 -35.20 -9.71 -21.73
N SER A 136 -35.76 -9.26 -22.85
CA SER A 136 -35.02 -9.14 -24.12
C SER A 136 -34.00 -8.00 -24.12
N LYS A 137 -34.27 -6.86 -23.46
CA LYS A 137 -33.28 -5.79 -23.27
C LYS A 137 -32.14 -6.19 -22.33
N LEU A 138 -32.41 -6.93 -21.25
CA LEU A 138 -31.38 -7.47 -20.36
C LEU A 138 -30.56 -8.56 -21.05
N LYS A 139 -31.21 -9.42 -21.84
CA LYS A 139 -30.54 -10.40 -22.68
C LYS A 139 -29.62 -9.71 -23.70
N SER A 140 -30.12 -8.68 -24.39
CA SER A 140 -29.30 -7.85 -25.29
C SER A 140 -28.17 -7.13 -24.55
N CYS A 141 -28.41 -6.56 -23.36
CA CYS A 141 -27.36 -5.95 -22.54
C CYS A 141 -26.29 -6.96 -22.12
N CYS A 142 -26.67 -8.17 -21.70
CA CYS A 142 -25.72 -9.21 -21.29
C CYS A 142 -25.01 -9.88 -22.48
N GLU A 143 -25.64 -9.96 -23.65
CA GLU A 143 -25.03 -10.45 -24.90
C GLU A 143 -24.12 -9.40 -25.54
N SER A 144 -24.39 -8.10 -25.33
CA SER A 144 -23.56 -6.97 -25.78
C SER A 144 -22.44 -6.62 -24.81
N ALA A 145 -22.63 -6.89 -23.51
CA ALA A 145 -21.55 -6.89 -22.55
C ALA A 145 -20.64 -8.05 -22.91
N SER A 146 -19.35 -7.75 -23.10
CA SER A 146 -18.23 -8.68 -23.28
C SER A 146 -17.99 -9.56 -22.03
N PHE A 147 -19.06 -9.94 -21.33
CA PHE A 147 -19.14 -10.65 -20.06
C PHE A 147 -18.53 -12.06 -20.11
N CYS A 148 -18.30 -12.59 -21.32
CA CYS A 148 -17.82 -13.95 -21.54
C CYS A 148 -16.56 -14.06 -22.42
N GLN A 149 -15.94 -12.95 -22.83
CA GLN A 149 -14.79 -13.00 -23.75
C GLN A 149 -13.43 -13.03 -23.06
N HIS A 150 -13.33 -12.60 -21.79
CA HIS A 150 -12.09 -12.78 -21.04
C HIS A 150 -12.04 -14.21 -20.53
N GLY A 151 -11.12 -14.98 -21.09
CA GLY A 151 -10.92 -16.40 -20.84
C GLY A 151 -10.74 -16.73 -19.37
N THR A 152 -10.73 -18.02 -19.10
CA THR A 152 -10.40 -18.69 -17.83
C THR A 152 -9.00 -18.28 -17.32
N SER A 153 -8.83 -17.02 -16.91
CA SER A 153 -7.63 -16.56 -16.22
C SER A 153 -7.80 -16.86 -14.74
N PHE A 154 -6.91 -17.70 -14.23
CA PHE A 154 -6.83 -18.00 -12.81
C PHE A 154 -6.51 -16.72 -12.05
N VAL A 155 -7.41 -16.30 -11.14
CA VAL A 155 -7.16 -15.15 -10.28
C VAL A 155 -6.19 -15.56 -9.18
N THR A 156 -5.10 -14.81 -9.07
CA THR A 156 -4.03 -15.10 -8.10
C THR A 156 -4.23 -14.30 -6.81
N SER A 157 -3.60 -14.75 -5.71
CA SER A 157 -3.65 -14.03 -4.43
C SER A 157 -3.04 -12.62 -4.52
N LEU A 158 -2.03 -12.40 -5.37
CA LEU A 158 -1.44 -11.08 -5.56
C LEU A 158 -2.44 -10.13 -6.24
N GLN A 159 -3.23 -10.63 -7.21
CA GLN A 159 -4.26 -9.81 -7.86
C GLN A 159 -5.31 -9.32 -6.87
N VAL A 160 -5.79 -10.20 -5.98
CA VAL A 160 -6.74 -9.82 -4.92
C VAL A 160 -6.17 -8.69 -4.04
N LYS A 161 -4.91 -8.80 -3.63
CA LYS A 161 -4.25 -7.80 -2.78
C LYS A 161 -4.06 -6.47 -3.49
N ILE A 162 -3.63 -6.50 -4.75
CA ILE A 162 -3.41 -5.29 -5.55
C ILE A 162 -4.74 -4.59 -5.85
N HIS A 163 -5.75 -5.31 -6.31
CA HIS A 163 -7.09 -4.76 -6.51
C HIS A 163 -7.68 -4.21 -5.21
N GLY A 164 -7.57 -4.93 -4.09
CA GLY A 164 -8.00 -4.46 -2.78
C GLY A 164 -7.32 -3.15 -2.36
N THR A 165 -6.01 -3.05 -2.54
CA THR A 165 -5.21 -1.86 -2.23
C THR A 165 -5.56 -0.68 -3.16
N ARG A 166 -5.81 -0.94 -4.44
CA ARG A 166 -6.28 0.07 -5.40
C ARG A 166 -7.66 0.61 -5.02
N THR A 167 -8.62 -0.28 -4.76
CA THR A 167 -9.98 0.10 -4.35
C THR A 167 -9.95 0.89 -3.05
N LEU A 168 -9.09 0.51 -2.10
CA LEU A 168 -8.89 1.26 -0.86
C LEU A 168 -8.45 2.71 -1.13
N THR A 169 -7.57 2.93 -2.10
CA THR A 169 -7.17 4.29 -2.51
C THR A 169 -8.35 5.09 -3.08
N ALA A 170 -9.20 4.47 -3.90
CA ALA A 170 -10.41 5.13 -4.41
C ALA A 170 -11.39 5.48 -3.27
N VAL A 171 -11.53 4.59 -2.28
CA VAL A 171 -12.38 4.81 -1.10
C VAL A 171 -11.87 5.97 -0.23
N LEU A 172 -10.56 6.09 -0.04
CA LEU A 172 -9.96 7.21 0.70
C LEU A 172 -10.09 8.57 -0.02
N LYS A 173 -10.40 8.56 -1.32
CA LYS A 173 -10.72 9.78 -2.08
C LYS A 173 -12.19 10.22 -1.95
N CYS A 174 -13.05 9.44 -1.30
CA CYS A 174 -14.46 9.78 -1.18
C CYS A 174 -14.70 10.92 -0.16
N GLY A 175 -15.21 12.06 -0.64
CA GLY A 175 -15.63 13.21 0.16
C GLY A 175 -14.50 13.99 0.84
N LEU A 176 -14.83 14.78 1.87
CA LEU A 176 -13.90 15.68 2.59
C LEU A 176 -12.88 14.97 3.52
N TYR A 177 -12.41 13.76 3.16
CA TYR A 177 -11.36 12.99 3.84
C TYR A 177 -11.56 12.68 5.35
N LYS A 178 -12.73 12.97 5.91
CA LYS A 178 -13.03 12.90 7.35
C LYS A 178 -12.67 11.56 8.04
N TYR A 179 -12.78 10.44 7.32
CA TYR A 179 -12.65 9.10 7.90
C TYR A 179 -11.33 8.40 7.58
N ASN A 180 -10.46 9.03 6.78
CA ASN A 180 -9.22 8.41 6.31
C ASN A 180 -8.28 8.08 7.45
N SER A 181 -8.05 9.00 8.39
CA SER A 181 -7.21 8.75 9.57
C SER A 181 -7.67 7.51 10.36
N SER A 182 -8.98 7.34 10.58
CA SER A 182 -9.54 6.16 11.25
C SER A 182 -9.32 4.85 10.46
N VAL A 183 -9.44 4.93 9.13
CA VAL A 183 -9.12 3.80 8.24
C VAL A 183 -7.64 3.45 8.34
N VAL A 184 -6.74 4.43 8.29
CA VAL A 184 -5.29 4.21 8.40
C VAL A 184 -4.90 3.66 9.78
N GLN A 185 -5.52 4.12 10.87
CA GLN A 185 -5.34 3.53 12.20
C GLN A 185 -5.69 2.04 12.20
N THR A 186 -6.81 1.68 11.58
CA THR A 186 -7.23 0.27 11.44
C THR A 186 -6.21 -0.54 10.65
N LEU A 187 -5.68 0.02 9.54
CA LEU A 187 -4.71 -0.64 8.67
C LEU A 187 -3.35 -0.88 9.34
N VAL A 188 -2.90 0.09 10.13
CA VAL A 188 -1.65 0.02 10.91
C VAL A 188 -1.83 -0.83 12.17
N GLY A 189 -3.06 -1.09 12.58
CA GLY A 189 -3.36 -1.74 13.86
C GLY A 189 -2.98 -0.87 15.07
N TRP A 190 -3.04 0.46 14.91
CA TRP A 190 -2.67 1.40 15.95
C TRP A 190 -3.69 1.39 17.10
N GLN A 191 -3.19 1.46 18.34
CA GLN A 191 -3.99 1.66 19.55
C GLN A 191 -3.36 2.77 20.39
N ASP A 192 -4.21 3.64 20.95
CA ASP A 192 -3.75 4.68 21.86
C ASP A 192 -3.25 4.02 23.16
N PRO A 193 -1.99 4.23 23.56
CA PRO A 193 -1.45 3.65 24.79
C PRO A 193 -2.18 4.14 26.06
N ASN A 194 -2.91 5.24 25.99
CA ASN A 194 -3.65 5.82 27.11
C ASN A 194 -5.13 5.40 27.15
N VAL A 195 -5.62 4.69 26.13
CA VAL A 195 -7.02 4.23 26.08
C VAL A 195 -7.09 2.76 26.42
N VAL A 196 -7.82 2.43 27.49
CA VAL A 196 -8.07 1.05 27.88
C VAL A 196 -9.22 0.48 27.04
N PRO A 197 -9.00 -0.55 26.21
CA PRO A 197 -10.07 -1.14 25.40
C PRO A 197 -10.96 -2.01 26.29
N ILE A 198 -11.98 -1.42 26.92
CA ILE A 198 -12.91 -2.11 27.85
C ILE A 198 -13.50 -3.37 27.21
N LYS A 199 -13.76 -3.35 25.90
CA LYS A 199 -14.29 -4.49 25.15
C LYS A 199 -13.36 -5.71 25.18
N ALA A 200 -12.05 -5.48 25.16
CA ALA A 200 -11.05 -6.53 25.26
C ALA A 200 -11.06 -7.26 26.61
N PHE A 201 -11.79 -6.77 27.63
CA PHE A 201 -11.94 -7.46 28.91
C PHE A 201 -12.92 -8.63 28.81
N TYR A 202 -13.89 -8.53 27.90
CA TYR A 202 -14.99 -9.50 27.79
C TYR A 202 -14.93 -10.30 26.49
N GLU A 203 -14.22 -9.80 25.48
CA GLU A 203 -14.08 -10.43 24.18
C GLU A 203 -12.60 -10.57 23.78
N PRO A 204 -12.23 -11.67 23.07
CA PRO A 204 -10.90 -11.77 22.49
C PRO A 204 -10.74 -10.73 21.38
N CYS A 205 -9.98 -9.67 21.66
CA CYS A 205 -9.64 -8.63 20.68
C CYS A 205 -8.19 -8.81 20.21
N SER A 206 -8.02 -9.17 18.94
CA SER A 206 -6.71 -9.26 18.30
C SER A 206 -6.49 -8.07 17.38
N THR A 207 -5.49 -7.24 17.66
CA THR A 207 -5.07 -6.17 16.75
C THR A 207 -4.35 -6.77 15.55
N HIS A 208 -4.75 -6.34 14.35
CA HIS A 208 -4.16 -6.80 13.11
C HIS A 208 -3.47 -5.63 12.41
N ASN A 209 -2.20 -5.80 12.11
CA ASN A 209 -1.43 -4.84 11.32
C ASN A 209 -1.43 -5.29 9.85
N TYR A 210 -2.32 -4.71 9.06
CA TYR A 210 -2.51 -5.03 7.64
C TYR A 210 -1.34 -4.51 6.79
N PHE A 211 -0.77 -3.36 7.15
CA PHE A 211 0.38 -2.80 6.46
C PHE A 211 1.63 -3.66 6.64
N ALA A 212 1.86 -4.18 7.83
CA ALA A 212 2.96 -5.12 8.06
C ALA A 212 2.81 -6.38 7.18
N ARG A 213 1.58 -6.86 6.94
CA ARG A 213 1.32 -8.02 6.08
C ARG A 213 1.63 -7.76 4.60
N LEU A 214 1.30 -6.56 4.10
CA LEU A 214 1.64 -6.14 2.74
C LEU A 214 3.14 -5.88 2.56
N MET A 215 3.79 -5.32 3.59
CA MET A 215 5.23 -5.05 3.59
C MET A 215 6.09 -6.31 3.56
N VAL A 216 5.66 -7.40 4.20
CA VAL A 216 6.38 -8.70 4.18
C VAL A 216 5.79 -9.69 3.18
N ASP A 217 5.01 -9.21 2.21
CA ASP A 217 4.40 -10.09 1.20
C ASP A 217 5.49 -10.81 0.39
N THR A 218 5.30 -12.09 0.10
CA THR A 218 6.25 -12.88 -0.69
C THR A 218 6.41 -12.37 -2.12
N ALA A 219 5.36 -11.76 -2.68
CA ALA A 219 5.37 -11.27 -4.05
C ALA A 219 5.93 -9.83 -4.09
N PRO A 220 7.09 -9.58 -4.74
CA PRO A 220 7.69 -8.25 -4.79
C PRO A 220 6.79 -7.21 -5.47
N VAL A 221 5.96 -7.63 -6.43
CA VAL A 221 4.97 -6.76 -7.10
C VAL A 221 3.94 -6.19 -6.12
N VAL A 222 3.51 -6.96 -5.11
CA VAL A 222 2.59 -6.47 -4.06
C VAL A 222 3.29 -5.43 -3.18
N ARG A 223 4.54 -5.69 -2.80
CA ARG A 223 5.33 -4.76 -1.98
C ARG A 223 5.61 -3.45 -2.73
N MET A 224 5.98 -3.54 -4.00
CA MET A 224 6.18 -2.38 -4.87
C MET A 224 4.89 -1.54 -5.00
N PHE A 225 3.76 -2.17 -5.30
CA PHE A 225 2.46 -1.51 -5.38
C PHE A 225 2.04 -0.88 -4.04
N PHE A 226 2.39 -1.52 -2.92
CA PHE A 226 2.15 -0.98 -1.58
C PHE A 226 2.93 0.32 -1.35
N TYR A 227 4.24 0.35 -1.60
CA TYR A 227 5.05 1.56 -1.44
C TYR A 227 4.60 2.69 -2.35
N GLU A 228 4.26 2.36 -3.60
CA GLU A 228 3.62 3.29 -4.52
C GLU A 228 2.35 3.87 -3.89
N THR A 229 1.44 3.01 -3.42
CA THR A 229 0.18 3.44 -2.79
C THR A 229 0.40 4.38 -1.60
N LEU A 230 1.38 4.10 -0.73
CA LEU A 230 1.68 4.98 0.42
C LEU A 230 2.08 6.39 -0.03
N VAL A 231 2.93 6.49 -1.06
CA VAL A 231 3.41 7.78 -1.59
C VAL A 231 2.29 8.50 -2.34
N PHE A 232 1.42 7.76 -3.05
CA PHE A 232 0.20 8.32 -3.62
C PHE A 232 -0.61 9.04 -2.54
N TRP A 233 -0.84 8.39 -1.40
CA TRP A 233 -1.65 8.95 -0.32
C TRP A 233 -1.02 10.23 0.23
N ILE A 234 0.30 10.23 0.44
CA ILE A 234 1.05 11.41 0.92
C ILE A 234 0.99 12.58 -0.08
N HIS A 235 0.98 12.32 -1.40
CA HIS A 235 0.98 13.38 -2.41
C HIS A 235 -0.41 13.91 -2.77
N HIS A 236 -1.44 13.08 -2.70
CA HIS A 236 -2.72 13.38 -3.35
C HIS A 236 -3.91 13.46 -2.38
N LEU A 237 -3.77 12.98 -1.14
CA LEU A 237 -4.82 13.13 -0.13
C LEU A 237 -4.52 14.37 0.73
N GLY A 238 -5.52 15.25 0.86
CA GLY A 238 -5.36 16.55 1.50
C GLY A 238 -5.16 16.49 3.02
N ASP A 239 -5.50 15.36 3.64
CA ASP A 239 -5.45 15.12 5.07
C ASP A 239 -4.23 14.30 5.52
N LYS A 240 -3.18 14.24 4.67
CA LYS A 240 -1.94 13.49 4.93
C LYS A 240 -1.38 13.71 6.33
N GLY A 241 -1.48 14.92 6.88
CA GLY A 241 -0.95 15.28 8.19
C GLY A 241 -1.50 14.44 9.36
N ASP A 242 -2.71 13.88 9.22
CA ASP A 242 -3.35 13.11 10.28
C ASP A 242 -2.78 11.71 10.46
N TYR A 243 -2.18 11.15 9.40
CA TYR A 243 -1.69 9.76 9.40
C TYR A 243 -0.29 9.57 8.82
N GLU A 244 0.32 10.60 8.22
CA GLU A 244 1.67 10.56 7.61
C GLU A 244 2.66 9.89 8.55
N SER A 245 2.65 10.28 9.82
CA SER A 245 3.57 9.73 10.82
C SER A 245 3.45 8.23 11.09
N TRP A 246 2.26 7.65 10.88
CA TRP A 246 2.05 6.22 11.05
C TRP A 246 2.49 5.45 9.80
N ILE A 247 2.32 6.05 8.63
CA ILE A 247 2.74 5.48 7.34
C ILE A 247 4.27 5.53 7.18
N PHE A 248 4.88 6.57 7.72
CA PHE A 248 6.28 6.91 7.47
C PHE A 248 7.30 5.78 7.76
N PRO A 249 7.23 5.04 8.90
CA PRO A 249 8.15 3.91 9.15
C PRO A 249 7.99 2.77 8.13
N TYR A 250 6.77 2.54 7.63
CA TYR A 250 6.55 1.56 6.57
C TYR A 250 7.24 2.00 5.29
N LEU A 251 7.11 3.27 4.89
CA LEU A 251 7.80 3.78 3.70
C LEU A 251 9.33 3.60 3.78
N LEU A 252 9.95 3.95 4.92
CA LEU A 252 11.39 3.76 5.11
C LEU A 252 11.82 2.29 5.07
N SER A 253 10.95 1.36 5.48
CA SER A 253 11.27 -0.07 5.44
C SER A 253 11.60 -0.59 4.04
N GLY A 254 11.05 0.06 3.00
CA GLY A 254 11.31 -0.30 1.61
C GLY A 254 12.75 -0.03 1.17
N LEU A 255 13.49 0.84 1.88
CA LEU A 255 14.92 1.09 1.60
C LEU A 255 15.81 -0.11 1.92
N PHE A 256 15.32 -1.08 2.70
CA PHE A 256 16.02 -2.31 3.02
C PHE A 256 15.20 -3.57 2.69
N ASP A 257 14.35 -3.47 1.66
CA ASP A 257 13.63 -4.61 1.07
C ASP A 257 14.59 -5.70 0.57
N GLU A 258 14.12 -6.93 0.38
CA GLU A 258 14.94 -8.01 -0.19
C GLU A 258 15.26 -7.78 -1.68
N ASN A 259 14.39 -7.08 -2.41
CA ASN A 259 14.55 -6.76 -3.83
C ASN A 259 15.19 -5.36 -4.00
N GLN A 260 16.33 -5.32 -4.69
CA GLN A 260 17.08 -4.06 -4.90
C GLN A 260 16.34 -3.03 -5.75
N SER A 261 15.53 -3.44 -6.72
CA SER A 261 14.73 -2.53 -7.53
C SER A 261 13.69 -1.82 -6.66
N ILE A 262 13.08 -2.51 -5.69
CA ILE A 262 12.18 -1.89 -4.71
C ILE A 262 12.93 -0.87 -3.86
N GLN A 263 14.13 -1.20 -3.39
CA GLN A 263 14.95 -0.27 -2.60
C GLN A 263 15.26 1.02 -3.39
N LYS A 264 15.65 0.89 -4.67
CA LYS A 264 15.90 2.03 -5.58
C LYS A 264 14.64 2.85 -5.80
N LEU A 265 13.50 2.20 -6.06
CA LEU A 265 12.22 2.88 -6.25
C LEU A 265 11.85 3.70 -5.01
N VAL A 266 11.89 3.07 -3.83
CA VAL A 266 11.50 3.69 -2.56
C VAL A 266 12.39 4.90 -2.25
N TYR A 267 13.69 4.81 -2.53
CA TYR A 267 14.59 5.97 -2.44
C TYR A 267 14.08 7.15 -3.29
N TRP A 268 13.75 6.90 -4.56
CA TRP A 268 13.26 7.95 -5.46
C TRP A 268 11.86 8.47 -5.11
N LEU A 269 11.00 7.60 -4.56
CA LEU A 269 9.70 8.01 -4.03
C LEU A 269 9.86 8.96 -2.83
N ILE A 270 10.79 8.67 -1.92
CA ILE A 270 11.12 9.55 -0.78
C ILE A 270 11.73 10.87 -1.27
N GLU A 271 12.56 10.84 -2.32
CA GLU A 271 13.06 12.07 -2.97
C GLU A 271 11.93 12.93 -3.52
N LYS A 272 10.87 12.31 -4.07
CA LYS A 272 9.68 13.03 -4.54
C LYS A 272 8.84 13.59 -3.40
N CYS A 273 8.66 12.86 -2.31
CA CYS A 273 8.05 13.41 -1.10
C CYS A 273 8.87 14.58 -0.52
N GLY A 274 10.20 14.50 -0.57
CA GLY A 274 11.08 15.59 -0.19
C GLY A 274 10.96 16.81 -1.07
N GLU A 275 10.78 16.65 -2.38
CA GLU A 275 10.45 17.75 -3.29
C GLU A 275 9.18 18.48 -2.86
N ASN A 276 8.13 17.72 -2.56
CA ASN A 276 6.86 18.28 -2.09
C ASN A 276 7.04 18.97 -0.73
N TYR A 277 7.86 18.42 0.17
CA TYR A 277 8.17 19.04 1.44
C TYR A 277 8.90 20.38 1.29
N GLU A 278 9.82 20.49 0.31
CA GLU A 278 10.50 21.75 0.01
C GLU A 278 9.54 22.80 -0.53
N GLN A 279 8.59 22.40 -1.37
CA GLN A 279 7.56 23.28 -1.90
C GLN A 279 6.61 23.76 -0.80
N ASP A 280 6.13 22.84 0.04
CA ASP A 280 5.23 23.14 1.17
C ASP A 280 5.90 24.07 2.22
N ARG A 281 7.23 23.99 2.36
CA ARG A 281 8.01 24.71 3.39
C ARG A 281 9.15 25.55 2.82
N GLU A 282 8.89 26.21 1.69
CA GLU A 282 9.92 26.96 0.96
C GLU A 282 10.71 27.94 1.83
N LYS A 283 10.03 28.66 2.74
CA LYS A 283 10.66 29.64 3.64
C LYS A 283 11.66 29.00 4.61
N GLU A 284 11.24 27.96 5.32
CA GLU A 284 12.10 27.22 6.27
C GLU A 284 13.31 26.62 5.56
N ILE A 285 13.09 26.05 4.37
CA ILE A 285 14.15 25.46 3.55
C ILE A 285 15.09 26.53 2.99
N ARG A 286 14.57 27.69 2.59
CA ARG A 286 15.38 28.80 2.11
C ARG A 286 16.32 29.31 3.19
N ASP A 287 15.86 29.45 4.43
CA ASP A 287 16.72 29.87 5.54
C ASP A 287 17.85 28.85 5.78
N LEU A 288 17.52 27.55 5.75
CA LEU A 288 18.51 26.47 5.83
C LEU A 288 19.50 26.49 4.66
N ARG A 289 19.06 26.79 3.44
CA ARG A 289 19.91 26.92 2.25
C ARG A 289 20.78 28.17 2.29
N GLN A 290 20.26 29.31 2.75
CA GLN A 290 20.96 30.59 2.84
C GLN A 290 22.11 30.55 3.83
N LEU A 291 21.94 29.80 4.92
CA LEU A 291 23.04 29.54 5.85
C LEU A 291 24.19 28.76 5.19
N ASN A 292 23.96 28.16 4.01
CA ASN A 292 24.87 27.33 3.22
C ASN A 292 25.76 26.44 4.10
N PHE A 293 25.19 25.98 5.21
CA PHE A 293 25.94 25.38 6.29
C PHE A 293 26.23 23.95 5.88
N GLN A 294 27.35 23.79 5.18
CA GLN A 294 27.91 22.50 4.92
C GLN A 294 28.60 22.06 6.20
N GLN A 295 28.07 21.00 6.79
CA GLN A 295 28.64 20.48 8.03
C GLN A 295 30.12 20.11 7.77
N PRO A 296 31.05 20.45 8.67
CA PRO A 296 32.49 20.25 8.44
C PRO A 296 32.88 18.82 8.04
N TRP A 297 32.16 17.81 8.54
CA TRP A 297 32.38 16.40 8.22
C TRP A 297 32.04 16.02 6.77
N THR A 298 31.29 16.86 6.05
CA THR A 298 31.03 16.69 4.61
C THR A 298 32.19 17.20 3.74
N TYR A 299 33.28 17.69 4.34
CA TYR A 299 34.41 18.32 3.65
C TYR A 299 33.97 19.41 2.69
N GLU A 300 33.10 20.33 3.14
CA GLU A 300 32.50 21.36 2.28
C GLU A 300 31.76 20.73 1.07
N GLY A 301 31.02 19.66 1.32
CA GLY A 301 30.31 18.89 0.28
C GLY A 301 31.20 18.12 -0.69
N LYS A 302 32.53 18.07 -0.47
CA LYS A 302 33.47 17.30 -1.30
C LYS A 302 33.42 15.80 -1.00
N ALA A 303 32.97 15.41 0.20
CA ALA A 303 32.74 14.02 0.54
C ALA A 303 31.27 13.67 0.31
N SER A 304 31.03 12.69 -0.56
CA SER A 304 29.73 12.05 -0.73
C SER A 304 29.84 10.61 -0.27
N ILE A 305 29.32 10.32 0.92
CA ILE A 305 29.14 8.93 1.36
C ILE A 305 27.95 8.37 0.54
N PRO A 306 28.08 7.19 -0.09
CA PRO A 306 26.95 6.58 -0.78
C PRO A 306 25.83 6.31 0.23
N PHE A 307 24.58 6.53 -0.18
CA PHE A 307 23.45 6.28 0.70
C PHE A 307 23.36 4.76 1.01
N PRO A 308 23.17 4.35 2.29
CA PRO A 308 23.24 2.95 2.70
C PRO A 308 21.93 2.19 2.36
N VAL A 309 21.61 2.11 1.07
CA VAL A 309 20.50 1.30 0.56
C VAL A 309 20.71 -0.16 0.98
N GLY A 310 19.64 -0.85 1.37
CA GLY A 310 19.71 -2.19 1.97
C GLY A 310 20.01 -2.17 3.48
N GLY A 311 20.21 -0.99 4.08
CA GLY A 311 20.68 -0.87 5.46
C GLY A 311 22.13 -1.34 5.62
N ARG A 312 22.93 -1.24 4.54
CA ARG A 312 24.34 -1.62 4.47
C ARG A 312 25.08 -0.60 3.62
N LEU A 313 26.39 -0.48 3.81
CA LEU A 313 27.23 0.24 2.85
C LEU A 313 27.36 -0.60 1.56
N PRO A 314 27.29 0.03 0.38
CA PRO A 314 27.77 -0.63 -0.82
C PRO A 314 29.26 -0.91 -0.66
N GLU A 315 29.72 -2.09 -1.11
CA GLU A 315 31.15 -2.43 -1.11
C GLU A 315 31.95 -1.27 -1.75
N PRO A 316 33.11 -0.89 -1.17
CA PRO A 316 33.88 0.23 -1.68
C PRO A 316 34.17 -0.01 -3.16
N PRO A 317 33.90 0.97 -4.06
CA PRO A 317 34.22 0.79 -5.46
C PRO A 317 35.72 0.53 -5.55
N ILE A 318 36.10 -0.59 -6.17
CA ILE A 318 37.48 -0.85 -6.58
C ILE A 318 37.93 0.43 -7.30
N ARG A 319 38.95 1.11 -6.75
CA ARG A 319 39.43 2.44 -7.17
C ARG A 319 39.50 2.61 -8.69
N GLN A 320 38.41 3.02 -9.32
CA GLN A 320 38.38 3.53 -10.67
C GLN A 320 37.40 4.69 -10.72
N CYS A 321 37.96 5.86 -10.42
CA CYS A 321 37.37 7.16 -10.63
C CYS A 321 37.15 7.36 -12.14
N THR A 322 35.93 7.17 -12.60
CA THR A 322 35.40 7.82 -13.80
C THR A 322 33.91 8.04 -13.56
N THR A 323 33.39 9.18 -14.03
CA THR A 323 31.96 9.48 -14.14
C THR A 323 31.20 8.26 -14.67
N MET A 324 30.59 7.48 -13.77
CA MET A 324 29.86 6.27 -14.12
C MET A 324 28.38 6.60 -14.10
N GLU A 325 27.80 6.78 -15.29
CA GLU A 325 26.38 6.52 -15.49
C GLU A 325 26.07 5.15 -14.87
N GLY A 326 25.01 5.08 -14.06
CA GLY A 326 24.67 3.90 -13.27
C GLY A 326 24.71 2.64 -14.11
N ARG A 327 25.51 1.65 -13.70
CA ARG A 327 25.60 0.35 -14.38
C ARG A 327 24.19 -0.23 -14.46
N PHE A 328 23.69 -0.40 -15.68
CA PHE A 328 22.35 -0.94 -15.92
C PHE A 328 22.34 -2.43 -15.57
N ASP A 329 21.55 -2.81 -14.57
CA ASP A 329 21.35 -4.20 -14.19
C ASP A 329 20.22 -4.81 -15.05
N PRO A 330 20.48 -5.86 -15.85
CA PRO A 330 19.43 -6.54 -16.60
C PRO A 330 18.23 -7.00 -15.74
N LEU A 331 18.47 -7.31 -14.47
CA LEU A 331 17.42 -7.72 -13.52
C LEU A 331 16.42 -6.60 -13.23
N ASP A 332 16.85 -5.33 -13.22
CA ASP A 332 15.96 -4.19 -12.99
C ASP A 332 14.97 -4.01 -14.16
N LEU A 333 15.41 -4.28 -15.39
CA LEU A 333 14.56 -4.18 -16.58
C LEU A 333 13.51 -5.29 -16.62
N GLU A 334 13.94 -6.53 -16.36
CA GLU A 334 13.04 -7.68 -16.30
C GLU A 334 11.98 -7.47 -15.21
N PHE A 335 12.40 -7.01 -14.04
CA PHE A 335 11.50 -6.68 -12.95
C PHE A 335 10.50 -5.56 -13.30
N ALA A 336 10.97 -4.47 -13.95
CA ALA A 336 10.10 -3.39 -14.40
C ALA A 336 9.03 -3.89 -15.40
N GLN A 337 9.44 -4.70 -16.38
CA GLN A 337 8.54 -5.27 -17.38
C GLN A 337 7.54 -6.24 -16.76
N GLU A 338 7.97 -7.09 -15.83
CA GLU A 338 7.09 -7.98 -15.08
C GLU A 338 6.06 -7.18 -14.28
N TYR A 339 6.51 -6.16 -13.55
CA TYR A 339 5.64 -5.29 -12.77
C TYR A 339 4.60 -4.59 -13.66
N GLU A 340 5.03 -3.97 -14.76
CA GLU A 340 4.15 -3.30 -15.71
C GLU A 340 3.16 -4.28 -16.33
N THR A 341 3.58 -5.50 -16.69
CA THR A 341 2.70 -6.52 -17.25
C THR A 341 1.63 -6.94 -16.24
N GLN A 342 2.00 -7.16 -14.98
CA GLN A 342 1.08 -7.58 -13.92
C GLN A 342 0.13 -6.46 -13.47
N THR A 343 0.51 -5.20 -13.67
CA THR A 343 -0.30 -4.03 -13.28
C THR A 343 -1.04 -3.38 -14.45
N SER A 344 -0.68 -3.69 -15.71
CA SER A 344 -1.31 -3.13 -16.91
C SER A 344 -2.80 -3.46 -17.02
N SER A 345 -3.24 -4.64 -16.58
CA SER A 345 -4.67 -5.01 -16.57
C SER A 345 -5.50 -4.23 -15.55
N LEU A 346 -4.85 -3.51 -14.63
CA LEU A 346 -5.50 -2.61 -13.69
C LEU A 346 -5.77 -1.25 -14.33
N ALA A 347 -5.08 -0.92 -15.43
CA ALA A 347 -4.99 0.43 -15.97
C ALA A 347 -6.14 0.82 -16.92
N GLU A 348 -7.39 0.50 -16.56
CA GLU A 348 -8.53 1.21 -17.11
C GLU A 348 -8.77 2.50 -16.32
N ASP A 349 -8.82 3.60 -17.08
CA ASP A 349 -9.15 4.99 -16.76
C ASP A 349 -9.02 5.47 -15.30
N GLY A 350 -7.93 6.20 -15.02
CA GLY A 350 -7.89 7.19 -13.92
C GLY A 350 -7.16 6.83 -12.61
N SER A 351 -6.60 5.63 -12.45
CA SER A 351 -5.95 5.19 -11.19
C SER A 351 -4.72 4.30 -11.44
N PRO A 352 -3.83 4.11 -10.45
CA PRO A 352 -2.71 4.97 -10.07
C PRO A 352 -1.57 4.97 -11.10
N ARG A 353 -1.82 5.44 -12.33
CA ARG A 353 -0.74 5.90 -13.24
C ARG A 353 -0.05 7.20 -12.76
N SER A 354 -0.45 7.76 -11.62
CA SER A 354 0.07 9.04 -11.12
C SER A 354 1.51 8.95 -10.59
N LEU A 355 2.02 7.77 -10.25
CA LEU A 355 3.37 7.63 -9.70
C LEU A 355 4.45 7.42 -10.75
N GLN A 356 4.16 6.74 -11.85
CA GLN A 356 5.00 6.83 -13.05
C GLN A 356 4.99 8.26 -13.60
N GLN A 357 3.88 9.00 -13.49
CA GLN A 357 3.86 10.44 -13.76
C GLN A 357 4.71 11.23 -12.75
N LEU A 358 4.78 10.80 -11.49
CA LEU A 358 5.54 11.47 -10.43
C LEU A 358 7.06 11.25 -10.55
N VAL A 359 7.51 10.01 -10.78
CA VAL A 359 8.93 9.62 -10.77
C VAL A 359 9.53 9.49 -12.18
N GLY A 360 8.67 9.33 -13.20
CA GLY A 360 9.04 9.03 -14.58
C GLY A 360 8.94 7.54 -14.91
N PRO A 361 9.31 7.14 -16.15
CA PRO A 361 9.38 5.73 -16.55
C PRO A 361 10.32 4.93 -15.65
N LEU A 362 9.91 3.74 -15.20
CA LEU A 362 10.64 2.93 -14.21
C LEU A 362 12.08 2.60 -14.66
N HIS A 363 12.27 2.33 -15.95
CA HIS A 363 13.59 2.07 -16.51
C HIS A 363 14.57 3.24 -16.34
N ASP A 364 14.08 4.48 -16.38
CA ASP A 364 14.89 5.67 -16.13
C ASP A 364 15.15 5.86 -14.64
N VAL A 365 14.17 5.54 -13.79
CA VAL A 365 14.32 5.59 -12.33
C VAL A 365 15.44 4.67 -11.86
N PHE A 366 15.49 3.43 -12.36
CA PHE A 366 16.51 2.46 -11.97
C PHE A 366 17.92 2.78 -12.47
N LYS A 367 18.06 3.62 -13.51
CA LYS A 367 19.36 4.11 -14.00
C LYS A 367 19.97 5.23 -13.16
N LYS A 368 19.15 5.96 -12.39
CA LYS A 368 19.63 7.13 -11.66
C LYS A 368 20.57 6.71 -10.53
N HIS A 369 21.69 7.42 -10.41
CA HIS A 369 22.66 7.22 -9.33
C HIS A 369 22.04 7.55 -7.96
N LEU A 370 22.19 6.63 -7.01
CA LEU A 370 21.77 6.82 -5.61
C LEU A 370 22.81 7.66 -4.88
N GLY A 371 22.56 8.96 -4.79
CA GLY A 371 23.44 9.92 -4.12
C GLY A 371 23.02 10.19 -2.67
N ARG A 372 23.57 11.26 -2.11
CA ARG A 372 23.07 11.83 -0.85
C ARG A 372 21.64 12.37 -1.06
N PRO A 373 20.69 12.11 -0.14
CA PRO A 373 19.33 12.60 -0.28
C PRO A 373 19.20 14.12 -0.28
N ARG A 374 18.18 14.63 -0.98
CA ARG A 374 17.90 16.07 -1.00
C ARG A 374 17.54 16.61 0.38
N LEU A 375 17.67 17.93 0.53
CA LEU A 375 17.42 18.60 1.81
C LEU A 375 15.99 18.38 2.30
N GLY A 376 15.00 18.46 1.39
CA GLY A 376 13.60 18.17 1.68
C GLY A 376 13.38 16.80 2.32
N SER A 377 13.91 15.75 1.71
CA SER A 377 13.77 14.38 2.21
C SER A 377 14.43 14.21 3.57
N ARG A 378 15.62 14.79 3.78
CA ARG A 378 16.30 14.79 5.08
C ARG A 378 15.48 15.49 6.16
N CYS A 379 14.98 16.69 5.88
CA CYS A 379 14.13 17.43 6.83
C CYS A 379 12.80 16.71 7.11
N TRP A 380 12.21 16.09 6.09
CA TRP A 380 10.98 15.33 6.21
C TRP A 380 11.16 14.10 7.09
N VAL A 381 12.23 13.32 6.86
CA VAL A 381 12.57 12.16 7.68
C VAL A 381 12.89 12.57 9.11
N ARG A 382 13.66 13.63 9.30
CA ARG A 382 13.97 14.19 10.63
C ARG A 382 12.72 14.56 11.42
N THR A 383 11.73 15.15 10.76
CA THR A 383 10.46 15.53 11.41
C THR A 383 9.71 14.30 11.94
N ASN A 384 9.71 13.20 11.19
CA ASN A 384 9.01 11.99 11.57
C ASN A 384 9.84 11.03 12.45
N PHE A 385 11.17 11.11 12.43
CA PHE A 385 12.09 10.22 13.17
C PHE A 385 11.77 10.18 14.68
N ARG A 386 11.47 11.33 15.28
CA ARG A 386 11.14 11.44 16.71
C ARG A 386 9.98 10.56 17.16
N ARG A 387 9.07 10.22 16.25
CA ARG A 387 7.84 9.48 16.56
C ARG A 387 8.07 7.98 16.72
N TYR A 388 9.17 7.43 16.20
CA TYR A 388 9.49 6.00 16.29
C TYR A 388 10.90 5.69 16.81
N ALA A 389 11.79 6.68 16.93
CA ALA A 389 13.18 6.48 17.38
C ALA A 389 13.29 5.75 18.73
N THR A 390 12.55 6.19 19.76
CA THR A 390 12.58 5.55 21.09
C THR A 390 12.09 4.10 21.04
N GLY A 391 11.01 3.82 20.30
CA GLY A 391 10.47 2.47 20.16
C GLY A 391 11.45 1.54 19.44
N MET A 392 12.01 2.02 18.33
CA MET A 392 13.02 1.30 17.54
C MET A 392 14.28 0.99 18.36
N LEU A 393 14.84 1.95 19.09
CA LEU A 393 16.01 1.73 19.96
C LEU A 393 15.72 0.69 21.04
N LYS A 394 14.52 0.72 21.64
CA LYS A 394 14.10 -0.27 22.63
C LYS A 394 14.00 -1.68 22.04
N GLU A 395 13.47 -1.82 20.82
CA GLU A 395 13.36 -3.11 20.15
C GLU A 395 14.71 -3.72 19.79
N ILE A 396 15.66 -2.90 19.34
CA ILE A 396 17.03 -3.36 19.08
C ILE A 396 17.66 -3.90 20.38
N MET A 397 17.43 -3.21 21.50
CA MET A 397 17.92 -3.58 22.82
C MET A 397 17.23 -4.82 23.43
N ASP A 398 16.07 -5.24 22.93
CA ASP A 398 15.40 -6.48 23.36
C ASP A 398 16.09 -7.74 22.78
N PHE A 399 16.98 -7.56 21.79
CA PHE A 399 17.80 -8.63 21.17
C PHE A 399 17.02 -9.84 20.65
N LYS A 400 15.72 -9.70 20.37
CA LYS A 400 14.95 -10.70 19.64
C LYS A 400 15.36 -10.64 18.17
N GLU A 401 16.13 -11.63 17.71
CA GLU A 401 16.89 -11.61 16.44
C GLU A 401 16.12 -11.00 15.25
N VAL A 402 14.95 -11.56 14.92
CA VAL A 402 14.16 -11.16 13.72
C VAL A 402 13.67 -9.72 13.78
N THR A 403 13.25 -9.25 14.96
CA THR A 403 12.77 -7.87 15.14
C THR A 403 13.95 -6.90 15.22
N SER A 404 15.01 -7.29 15.91
CA SER A 404 16.19 -6.44 16.11
C SER A 404 16.96 -6.16 14.82
N GLU A 405 17.04 -7.10 13.87
CA GLU A 405 17.74 -6.89 12.59
C GLU A 405 17.03 -5.86 11.71
N LYS A 406 15.70 -5.96 11.56
CA LYS A 406 14.92 -4.99 10.79
C LYS A 406 14.96 -3.61 11.43
N SER A 407 14.85 -3.53 12.75
CA SER A 407 14.95 -2.27 13.49
C SER A 407 16.36 -1.68 13.42
N ALA A 408 17.41 -2.50 13.36
CA ALA A 408 18.78 -2.04 13.11
C ALA A 408 18.96 -1.46 11.71
N ARG A 409 18.47 -2.15 10.67
CA ARG A 409 18.49 -1.61 9.29
C ARG A 409 17.69 -0.31 9.18
N LEU A 410 16.53 -0.23 9.83
CA LEU A 410 15.73 0.99 9.92
C LEU A 410 16.53 2.12 10.57
N LEU A 411 17.24 1.85 11.67
CA LEU A 411 18.10 2.84 12.31
C LEU A 411 19.20 3.35 11.37
N VAL A 412 19.90 2.46 10.65
CA VAL A 412 20.96 2.83 9.69
C VAL A 412 20.42 3.76 8.60
N VAL A 413 19.31 3.38 7.94
CA VAL A 413 18.74 4.22 6.87
C VAL A 413 18.19 5.54 7.42
N SER A 414 17.59 5.54 8.61
CA SER A 414 17.09 6.77 9.23
C SER A 414 18.23 7.72 9.60
N LEU A 415 19.34 7.22 10.15
CA LEU A 415 20.51 8.05 10.49
C LEU A 415 21.13 8.69 9.25
N ALA A 416 21.14 7.99 8.10
CA ALA A 416 21.61 8.54 6.83
C ALA A 416 20.78 9.74 6.32
N TYR A 417 19.51 9.86 6.75
CA TYR A 417 18.70 11.05 6.48
C TYR A 417 18.78 12.13 7.57
N VAL A 418 18.82 11.71 8.83
CA VAL A 418 18.71 12.60 9.99
C VAL A 418 20.02 13.36 10.25
N GLU A 419 21.17 12.80 9.85
CA GLU A 419 22.49 13.44 9.88
C GLU A 419 22.82 14.07 11.26
N ASP A 420 23.01 15.39 11.34
CA ASP A 420 23.38 16.10 12.56
C ASP A 420 22.33 16.02 13.67
N ALA A 421 21.06 15.89 13.32
CA ALA A 421 19.99 15.69 14.28
C ALA A 421 20.06 14.32 14.98
N ALA A 422 20.95 13.41 14.56
CA ALA A 422 21.26 12.20 15.30
C ALA A 422 21.87 12.49 16.68
N THR A 423 22.47 13.68 16.86
CA THR A 423 23.02 14.13 18.16
C THR A 423 21.96 14.15 19.28
N GLU A 424 20.69 14.40 18.96
CA GLU A 424 19.56 14.30 19.89
C GLU A 424 19.42 12.89 20.49
N TRP A 425 19.86 11.87 19.76
CA TRP A 425 19.70 10.45 20.08
C TRP A 425 21.02 9.78 20.47
N LEU A 426 22.10 10.57 20.62
CA LEU A 426 23.45 10.05 20.83
C LEU A 426 23.56 9.21 22.11
N ASP A 427 22.94 9.62 23.22
CA ASP A 427 22.94 8.83 24.46
C ASP A 427 22.31 7.45 24.26
N GLY A 428 21.18 7.38 23.54
CA GLY A 428 20.53 6.12 23.20
C GLY A 428 21.37 5.23 22.30
N ILE A 429 22.00 5.81 21.28
CA ILE A 429 22.89 5.10 20.34
C ILE A 429 24.15 4.60 21.06
N VAL A 430 24.77 5.41 21.93
CA VAL A 430 25.95 5.01 22.70
C VAL A 430 25.61 3.87 23.66
N ARG A 431 24.49 3.95 24.39
CA ARG A 431 24.02 2.86 25.26
C ARG A 431 23.78 1.57 24.47
N LEU A 432 23.19 1.70 23.28
CA LEU A 432 22.98 0.58 22.37
C LEU A 432 24.32 -0.06 21.99
N CYS A 433 25.28 0.72 21.49
CA CYS A 433 26.59 0.21 21.10
C CYS A 433 27.29 -0.47 22.30
N VAL A 434 27.36 0.19 23.46
CA VAL A 434 27.97 -0.40 24.66
C VAL A 434 27.31 -1.74 25.02
N SER A 435 25.97 -1.79 25.04
CA SER A 435 25.26 -3.03 25.35
C SER A 435 25.44 -4.12 24.30
N LEU A 436 25.54 -3.76 23.03
CA LEU A 436 25.72 -4.68 21.91
C LEU A 436 27.11 -5.34 21.96
N TYR A 437 28.16 -4.53 22.14
CA TYR A 437 29.55 -5.00 22.18
C TYR A 437 29.94 -5.68 23.50
N SER A 438 29.22 -5.39 24.60
CA SER A 438 29.49 -6.02 25.91
C SER A 438 28.79 -7.38 26.09
N LYS A 439 28.00 -7.84 25.12
CA LYS A 439 27.19 -9.05 25.24
C LYS A 439 28.00 -10.30 24.93
N GLU A 440 27.90 -11.31 25.79
CA GLU A 440 28.52 -12.63 25.61
C GLU A 440 27.44 -13.74 25.62
N PRO A 441 27.25 -14.50 24.52
CA PRO A 441 27.89 -14.35 23.21
C PRO A 441 27.35 -13.14 22.42
N PRO A 442 28.17 -12.54 21.54
CA PRO A 442 27.77 -11.40 20.72
C PRO A 442 26.70 -11.77 19.69
N PRO A 443 25.67 -10.93 19.47
CA PRO A 443 24.68 -11.13 18.42
C PRO A 443 25.29 -10.77 17.06
N LEU A 444 25.99 -11.74 16.45
CA LEU A 444 26.81 -11.53 15.24
C LEU A 444 26.06 -10.90 14.06
N ALA A 445 24.78 -11.25 13.87
CA ALA A 445 23.97 -10.68 12.79
C ALA A 445 23.75 -9.18 12.97
N LEU A 446 23.46 -8.74 14.20
CA LEU A 446 23.29 -7.32 14.53
C LEU A 446 24.63 -6.58 14.46
N LEU A 447 25.68 -7.15 15.06
CA LEU A 447 27.01 -6.54 15.05
C LEU A 447 27.49 -6.26 13.64
N ARG A 448 27.31 -7.17 12.69
CA ARG A 448 27.66 -6.91 11.28
C ARG A 448 26.96 -5.67 10.71
N ILE A 449 25.69 -5.46 11.01
CA ILE A 449 24.94 -4.28 10.52
C ILE A 449 25.52 -3.00 11.10
N TYR A 450 25.88 -3.01 12.39
CA TYR A 450 26.46 -1.84 13.06
C TYR A 450 27.93 -1.63 12.69
N ASP A 451 28.73 -2.69 12.56
CA ASP A 451 30.11 -2.62 12.12
C ASP A 451 30.18 -2.06 10.71
N ASP A 452 29.33 -2.56 9.79
CA ASP A 452 29.17 -1.98 8.45
C ASP A 452 28.87 -0.48 8.61
N ALA A 453 27.81 -0.10 9.34
CA ALA A 453 27.42 1.30 9.51
C ALA A 453 28.47 2.21 10.20
N LEU A 454 29.28 1.68 11.11
CA LEU A 454 30.35 2.43 11.81
C LEU A 454 31.59 2.64 10.94
N THR A 455 31.73 1.87 9.85
CA THR A 455 32.78 2.09 8.84
C THR A 455 32.40 3.13 7.77
N MET A 456 31.22 3.75 7.88
CA MET A 456 30.83 4.97 7.14
C MET A 456 31.72 6.15 7.52
#